data_AF-A0A497K0R1-F1
#
_entry.id   AF-A0A497K0R1-F1
#
_cell.length_a   1.000
_cell.length_b   1.000
_cell.length_c   1.000
_cell.angle_alpha   90.00
_cell.angle_beta   90.00
_cell.angle_gamma   90.00
#
_symmetry.space_group_name_H-M   'P 1'
#
loop_
_entity.id
_entity.type
_entity.pdbx_description
1 polymer ?
#
loop_
_entity_poly.entity_id
_entity_poly.type
_entity_poly.pdbx_seq_one_letter_code
_entity_poly.pdbx_strand_id
1 'polypeptide(L)' 'MGDIRKITVIGTSLQRYVIEAHYLGDDVLLIISNPEKNKTIVKMLLREEEREALIEALRSESER' A
#
# COMPACT_ATOMS: atom_id res chain seq x y z
N MET A 1 -12.29 15.63 3.93
CA MET A 1 -11.31 14.94 4.81
C MET A 1 -11.21 13.54 4.23
N GLY A 2 -10.08 13.21 3.59
CA GLY A 2 -9.96 11.97 2.81
C GLY A 2 -10.13 10.74 3.70
N ASP A 3 -10.79 9.71 3.17
CA ASP A 3 -10.92 8.44 3.88
C ASP A 3 -9.54 7.77 4.00
N ILE A 4 -9.27 7.19 5.17
CA ILE A 4 -8.04 6.44 5.44
C ILE A 4 -8.43 4.98 5.62
N ARG A 5 -7.90 4.12 4.75
CA ARG A 5 -8.02 2.67 4.91
C ARG A 5 -6.71 2.10 5.42
N LYS A 6 -6.78 1.38 6.54
CA LYS A 6 -5.63 0.74 7.17
C LYS A 6 -5.73 -0.77 7.06
N ILE A 7 -4.67 -1.41 6.58
CA ILE A 7 -4.57 -2.85 6.40
C ILE A 7 -3.34 -3.34 7.13
N THR A 8 -3.50 -4.37 7.96
CA THR A 8 -2.37 -5.03 8.64
C THR A 8 -2.07 -6.33 7.92
N VAL A 9 -0.81 -6.54 7.55
CA VAL A 9 -0.35 -7.73 6.83
C VAL A 9 0.86 -8.34 7.51
N ILE A 10 1.05 -9.66 7.34
CA ILE A 10 2.25 -10.37 7.77
C ILE A 10 3.10 -10.63 6.52
N GLY A 11 4.31 -10.06 6.49
CA GLY A 11 5.24 -10.30 5.40
C GLY A 11 5.95 -11.65 5.54
N THR A 12 6.73 -12.01 4.52
CA THR A 12 7.43 -13.31 4.42
C THR A 12 8.38 -13.61 5.59
N SER A 13 8.95 -12.58 6.21
CA SER A 13 9.82 -12.73 7.39
C SER A 13 9.05 -12.82 8.72
N LEU A 14 7.75 -13.15 8.69
CA LEU A 14 6.82 -13.11 9.83
C LEU A 14 6.74 -11.75 10.54
N GLN A 15 7.23 -10.70 9.88
CA GLN A 15 7.16 -9.33 10.40
C GLN A 15 5.82 -8.73 10.03
N ARG A 16 5.23 -8.00 10.97
CA ARG A 16 3.99 -7.27 10.74
C ARG A 16 4.29 -5.96 10.01
N TYR A 17 3.46 -5.66 9.02
CA TYR A 17 3.46 -4.40 8.30
C TYR A 17 2.07 -3.78 8.33
N VAL A 18 2.05 -2.45 8.27
CA VAL A 18 0.83 -1.64 8.19
C VAL A 18 0.86 -0.89 6.87
N ILE A 19 -0.18 -1.07 6.07
CA ILE A 19 -0.42 -0.34 4.83
C ILE A 19 -1.53 0.66 5.12
N GLU A 20 -1.24 1.94 4.91
CA GLU A 20 -2.20 3.04 5.01
C GLU A 20 -2.44 3.59 3.60
N ALA A 21 -3.69 3.54 3.17
CA ALA A 21 -4.15 4.16 1.94
C ALA A 21 -4.94 5.42 2.28
N HIS A 22 -4.40 6.57 1.89
CA HIS A 22 -5.03 7.88 2.04
C HIS A 22 -5.58 8.30 0.69
N TYR A 23 -6.91 8.38 0.57
CA TYR A 23 -7.57 8.78 -0.67
C TYR A 23 -7.66 10.31 -0.75
N LEU A 24 -7.13 10.89 -1.82
CA LEU A 24 -6.98 12.34 -2.03
C LEU A 24 -7.69 12.74 -3.34
N GLY A 25 -9.01 12.57 -3.39
CA GLY A 25 -9.76 12.64 -4.65
C GLY A 25 -9.51 11.36 -5.45
N ASP A 26 -9.06 11.49 -6.70
CA ASP A 26 -8.75 10.36 -7.58
C ASP A 26 -7.36 9.75 -7.28
N ASP A 27 -6.50 10.52 -6.61
CA ASP A 27 -5.16 10.10 -6.22
C ASP A 27 -5.17 9.30 -4.91
N VAL A 28 -4.20 8.40 -4.75
CA VAL A 28 -4.00 7.59 -3.54
C VAL A 28 -2.56 7.69 -3.05
N LEU A 29 -2.40 8.05 -1.78
CA LEU A 29 -1.13 7.95 -1.09
C LEU A 29 -1.08 6.63 -0.30
N LEU A 30 -0.21 5.73 -0.72
CA LEU A 30 0.09 4.47 -0.03
C LEU A 30 1.33 4.61 0.85
N ILE A 31 1.21 4.25 2.12
CA ILE A 31 2.31 4.24 3.08
C ILE A 31 2.42 2.83 3.67
N ILE A 32 3.57 2.19 3.47
CA ILE A 32 3.89 0.90 4.07
C ILE A 32 4.90 1.12 5.19
N SER A 33 4.56 0.69 6.39
CA SER A 33 5.40 0.85 7.58
C SER A 33 5.55 -0.47 8.34
N ASN A 34 6.69 -0.62 9.00
CA ASN A 34 6.87 -1.64 10.03
C ASN A 34 6.70 -0.96 11.39
N PRO A 35 5.58 -1.21 12.11
CA PRO A 35 5.30 -0.53 13.38
C PRO A 35 6.29 -0.92 14.49
N GLU A 36 6.90 -2.11 14.44
CA GLU A 36 7.84 -2.58 15.46
C GLU A 36 9.21 -1.91 15.33
N LYS A 37 9.59 -1.53 14.11
CA LYS A 37 10.83 -0.81 13.83
C LYS A 37 10.62 0.71 13.73
N ASN A 38 9.38 1.18 13.93
CA ASN A 38 8.94 2.57 13.72
C ASN A 38 9.50 3.18 12.41
N LYS A 39 9.46 2.39 11.32
CA LYS A 39 10.09 2.74 10.06
C LYS A 39 9.09 2.70 8.91
N THR A 40 9.01 3.79 8.16
CA THR A 40 8.38 3.81 6.83
C THR A 40 9.31 3.14 5.83
N ILE A 41 8.78 2.19 5.07
CA ILE A 41 9.54 1.38 4.12
C ILE A 41 9.30 1.89 2.72
N VAL A 42 8.04 2.19 2.41
CA VAL A 42 7.61 2.66 1.09
C VAL A 42 6.56 3.75 1.28
N LYS A 43 6.67 4.80 0.47
CA LYS A 43 5.65 5.85 0.32
C LYS A 43 5.48 6.11 -1.17
N MET A 44 4.27 5.94 -1.68
CA MET A 44 3.93 6.13 -3.09
C MET A 44 2.71 7.01 -3.20
N LEU A 45 2.81 8.08 -3.97
CA LEU A 45 1.65 8.82 -4.46
C LEU A 45 1.33 8.27 -5.84
N LEU A 46 0.13 7.73 -6.01
CA LEU A 46 -0.32 7.12 -7.25
C LEU A 46 -1.54 7.89 -7.76
N ARG A 47 -1.48 8.30 -9.02
CA ARG A 47 -2.68 8.72 -9.75
C ARG A 47 -3.55 7.51 -10.07
N GLU A 48 -4.78 7.74 -10.47
CA GLU A 48 -5.73 6.68 -10.83
C GLU A 48 -5.15 5.67 -11.83
N GLU A 49 -4.60 6.14 -12.95
CA GLU A 49 -4.01 5.28 -13.99
C GLU A 49 -2.83 4.45 -13.46
N GLU A 50 -1.96 5.05 -12.64
CA GLU A 50 -0.81 4.38 -12.04
C GLU A 50 -1.23 3.32 -11.01
N ARG A 51 -2.29 3.62 -10.25
CA ARG A 51 -2.92 2.69 -9.30
C ARG A 51 -3.47 1.47 -10.03
N GLU A 52 -4.18 1.68 -11.13
CA GLU A 52 -4.74 0.59 -11.93
C GLU A 52 -3.65 -0.29 -12.54
N ALA A 53 -2.63 0.31 -13.15
CA ALA A 53 -1.49 -0.42 -13.70
C ALA A 53 -0.75 -1.24 -12.63
N LEU A 54 -0.58 -0.69 -11.42
CA LEU A 54 0.03 -1.41 -10.30
C LEU A 54 -0.82 -2.61 -9.88
N ILE A 55 -2.14 -2.46 -9.76
CA ILE A 55 -3.05 -3.54 -9.37
C ILE A 55 -3.01 -4.66 -10.43
N GLU A 56 -3.00 -4.31 -11.71
CA GLU A 56 -2.91 -5.27 -12.81
C GLU A 56 -1.60 -6.06 -12.76
N ALA A 57 -0.46 -5.36 -12.61
CA ALA A 57 0.85 -5.99 -12.50
C ALA A 57 0.91 -6.99 -11.34
N LEU A 58 0.39 -6.61 -10.17
CA LEU A 58 0.37 -7.48 -8.98
C LEU A 58 -0.59 -8.68 -9.11
N ARG A 59 -1.70 -8.55 -9.84
CA ARG A 59 -2.60 -9.69 -10.11
C ARG A 59 -1.92 -10.73 -11.01
N SER A 60 -1.22 -10.27 -12.04
CA SER A 60 -0.55 -11.15 -13.01
C SER A 60 0.52 -12.06 -12.38
N GLU A 61 1.16 -11.62 -11.29
CA GLU A 61 2.13 -12.43 -10.55
C GLU A 61 1.48 -13.44 -9.58
N SER A 62 0.23 -13.20 -9.15
CA SER A 62 -0.47 -14.10 -8.22
C SER A 62 -1.08 -15.33 -8.89
N GLU A 63 -1.23 -15.33 -10.22
CA GLU A 63 -1.81 -16.43 -11.01
C GLU A 63 -0.73 -17.37 -11.62
N ARG A 64 0.55 -17.12 -11.35
CA ARG A 64 1.68 -17.97 -11.71
C ARG A 64 2.12 -18.85 -10.55
#